data_AF-A0A1Y4L242-F1
#
_entry.id   AF-A0A1Y4L242-F1
#
_cell.length_a   1.000
_cell.length_b   1.000
_cell.length_c   1.000
_cell.angle_alpha   90.00
_cell.angle_beta   90.00
_cell.angle_gamma   90.00
#
_symmetry.space_group_name_H-M   'P 1'
#
loop_
_entity.id
_entity.type
_entity.pdbx_description
1 polymer ?
#
loop_
_entity_poly.entity_id
_entity_poly.type
_entity_poly.pdbx_seq_one_letter_code
_entity_poly.pdbx_strand_id
1 'polypeptide(L)' 'MKKREKTNQEIIDSYDYLANAASSMDCTGLIPAAPHSEEELESYQDVYQFETPLENLNKKED' A
#
# COMPACT_ATOMS: atom_id res chain seq x y z
N MET A 1 33.18 22.13 -10.15
CA MET A 1 33.16 21.07 -9.10
C MET A 1 33.04 19.72 -9.78
N LYS A 2 33.95 18.79 -9.51
CA LYS A 2 33.88 17.42 -10.07
C LYS A 2 32.88 16.61 -9.23
N LYS A 3 31.86 16.03 -9.86
CA LYS A 3 30.92 15.12 -9.19
C LYS A 3 31.70 13.83 -8.87
N ARG A 4 31.81 13.47 -7.59
CA ARG A 4 32.39 12.17 -7.21
C ARG A 4 31.38 11.08 -7.60
N GLU A 5 31.85 10.07 -8.31
CA GLU A 5 31.05 8.87 -8.55
C GLU A 5 30.91 8.11 -7.24
N LYS A 6 29.68 7.68 -6.95
CA LYS A 6 29.38 6.86 -5.79
C LYS A 6 29.63 5.40 -6.14
N THR A 7 30.19 4.66 -5.20
CA THR A 7 30.27 3.21 -5.27
C THR A 7 28.87 2.59 -5.18
N ASN A 8 28.73 1.35 -5.65
CA ASN A 8 27.45 0.62 -5.55
C ASN A 8 26.96 0.51 -4.10
N GLN A 9 27.88 0.34 -3.13
CA GLN A 9 27.52 0.28 -1.71
C GLN A 9 26.97 1.62 -1.22
N GLU A 10 27.62 2.74 -1.55
CA GLU A 10 27.13 4.08 -1.18
C GLU A 10 25.77 4.43 -1.81
N ILE A 11 25.44 3.82 -2.94
CA ILE A 11 24.10 3.96 -3.56
C ILE A 11 23.09 3.16 -2.73
N ILE A 12 23.38 1.89 -2.43
CA ILE A 12 22.49 1.01 -1.65
C ILE A 12 22.23 1.60 -0.25
N ASP A 13 23.28 1.99 0.48
CA ASP A 13 23.17 2.57 1.82
C ASP A 13 22.34 3.86 1.82
N SER A 14 22.33 4.59 0.70
CA SER A 14 21.53 5.81 0.57
C SER A 14 20.02 5.56 0.47
N TYR A 15 19.58 4.31 0.23
CA TYR A 15 18.17 3.90 0.17
C TYR A 15 17.71 3.09 1.40
N ASP A 16 18.60 2.85 2.36
CA ASP A 16 18.31 2.04 3.56
C ASP A 16 17.29 2.69 4.52
N TYR A 17 17.04 4.01 4.37
CA TYR A 17 15.98 4.71 5.12
C TYR A 17 14.57 4.19 4.79
N LEU A 18 14.35 3.57 3.63
CA LEU A 18 13.07 2.95 3.26
C LEU A 18 12.83 1.63 4.00
N ALA A 19 13.89 0.97 4.49
CA ALA A 19 13.76 -0.28 5.24
C ALA A 19 13.00 -0.07 6.55
N ASN A 20 13.16 1.10 7.19
CA ASN A 20 12.38 1.50 8.37
C ASN A 20 11.00 2.06 8.07
N ALA A 21 10.70 2.39 6.80
CA ALA A 21 9.37 2.86 6.37
C ALA A 21 8.41 1.70 6.05
N ALA A 22 8.89 0.47 6.12
CA ALA A 22 8.10 -0.74 6.08
C ALA A 22 8.12 -1.40 7.46
N SER A 23 7.54 -0.73 8.46
CA SER A 23 7.37 -1.32 9.77
C SER A 23 6.15 -2.24 9.77
N SER A 24 6.26 -3.44 10.35
CA SER A 24 5.09 -4.30 10.60
C SER A 24 4.03 -3.64 11.50
N MET A 25 4.37 -2.52 12.14
CA MET A 25 3.49 -1.72 12.98
C MET A 25 3.00 -0.43 12.30
N ASP A 26 3.37 -0.17 11.03
CA ASP A 26 2.81 0.98 10.33
C ASP A 26 1.30 0.79 10.18
N CYS A 27 0.54 1.72 10.75
CA CYS A 27 -0.91 1.78 10.63
C CYS A 27 -1.27 2.20 9.20
N THR A 28 -1.16 1.28 8.25
CA THR A 28 -1.42 1.50 6.81
C THR A 28 -2.90 1.78 6.51
N GLY A 29 -3.79 1.61 7.49
CA GLY A 29 -5.24 1.71 7.29
C GLY A 29 -5.82 0.57 6.45
N LEU A 30 -4.99 -0.43 6.09
CA LEU A 30 -5.44 -1.63 5.40
C LEU A 30 -6.00 -2.63 6.41
N ILE A 31 -7.06 -3.35 6.01
CA ILE A 31 -7.61 -4.44 6.82
C ILE A 31 -6.51 -5.52 6.94
N PRO A 32 -6.12 -5.91 8.17
CA PRO A 32 -4.95 -6.76 8.39
C PRO A 32 -5.13 -8.21 7.89
N ALA A 33 -6.37 -8.62 7.63
CA ALA A 33 -6.73 -9.94 7.11
C ALA A 33 -7.96 -9.85 6.21
N ALA A 34 -8.18 -10.88 5.38
CA ALA A 34 -9.42 -10.99 4.65
C ALA A 34 -10.60 -11.24 5.63
N PRO A 35 -11.76 -10.60 5.40
CA PRO A 35 -12.95 -10.84 6.22
C PRO A 35 -13.34 -12.31 6.17
N HIS A 36 -13.75 -12.86 7.31
CA HIS A 36 -14.08 -14.27 7.46
C HIS A 36 -15.53 -14.58 7.09
N SER A 37 -16.40 -13.57 7.09
CA SER A 37 -17.80 -13.68 6.68
C SER A 37 -18.32 -12.39 6.04
N GLU A 38 -19.48 -12.48 5.40
CA GLU A 38 -20.15 -11.34 4.76
C GLU A 38 -20.60 -10.31 5.80
N GLU A 39 -21.04 -10.76 6.97
CA GLU A 39 -21.46 -9.87 8.06
C GLU A 39 -20.28 -9.06 8.62
N GLU A 40 -19.08 -9.66 8.66
CA GLU A 40 -17.87 -8.95 9.04
C GLU A 40 -17.51 -7.86 8.00
N LEU A 41 -17.64 -8.19 6.71
CA LEU A 41 -17.42 -7.26 5.60
C LEU A 41 -18.37 -6.05 5.69
N GLU A 42 -19.67 -6.30 5.87
CA GLU A 42 -20.69 -5.25 6.06
C GLU A 42 -20.36 -4.36 7.27
N SER A 43 -19.98 -4.96 8.42
CA SER A 43 -19.59 -4.20 9.60
C SER A 43 -18.37 -3.30 9.37
N TYR A 44 -17.39 -3.71 8.55
CA TYR A 44 -16.26 -2.85 8.20
C TYR A 44 -16.70 -1.70 7.28
N GLN A 45 -17.61 -1.97 6.34
CA GLN A 45 -18.12 -0.99 5.40
C GLN A 45 -18.94 0.12 6.09
N ASP A 46 -19.66 -0.22 7.16
CA ASP A 46 -20.38 0.75 8.01
C ASP A 46 -19.46 1.79 8.67
N VAL A 47 -18.21 1.41 8.98
CA VAL A 47 -17.22 2.30 9.60
C VAL A 47 -16.49 3.13 8.55
N TYR A 48 -16.13 2.51 7.42
CA TYR A 48 -15.40 3.17 6.35
C TYR A 48 -15.68 2.52 4.98
N GLN A 49 -16.01 3.34 3.98
CA GLN A 49 -16.21 2.88 2.61
C GLN A 49 -14.84 2.61 1.94
N PHE A 50 -14.39 1.36 1.97
CA PHE A 50 -13.11 0.95 1.37
C PHE A 50 -13.23 0.54 -0.10
N GLU A 51 -14.43 0.18 -0.57
CA GLU A 51 -14.62 -0.19 -1.96
C GLU A 51 -14.48 1.03 -2.87
N THR A 52 -13.76 0.85 -3.99
CA THR A 52 -13.74 1.87 -5.04
C THR A 52 -15.17 2.12 -5.52
N PRO A 53 -15.57 3.40 -5.75
CA PRO A 53 -16.85 3.70 -6.36
C PRO A 53 -17.04 2.85 -7.62
N LEU A 54 -18.14 2.11 -7.69
CA LEU A 54 -18.48 1.27 -8.84
C LEU A 54 -18.90 2.16 -10.02
N GLU A 55 -17.95 2.91 -10.59
CA GLU A 55 -18.14 3.60 -11.85
C GLU A 55 -18.04 2.58 -12.99
N ASN A 56 -19.17 1.94 -13.28
CA ASN A 56 -19.47 1.27 -14.55
C ASN A 56 -18.33 0.39 -15.09
N LEU A 57 -18.06 -0.75 -14.44
CA LEU A 57 -17.19 -1.81 -14.98
C LEU A 57 -17.73 -2.45 -16.30
N ASN A 58 -18.86 -1.98 -16.83
CA ASN A 58 -19.51 -2.44 -18.07
C ASN A 58 -19.07 -1.69 -19.36
N LYS A 59 -17.86 -1.14 -19.44
CA LYS A 59 -17.31 -0.65 -20.71
C LYS A 59 -15.92 -1.18 -20.95
N LYS A 60 -15.81 -2.44 -21.39
CA LYS A 60 -14.90 -2.93 -22.45
C LYS A 60 -15.37 -4.32 -22.93
N GLU A 61 -16.52 -4.37 -23.59
CA GLU A 61 -16.66 -5.26 -24.75
C GLU A 61 -16.53 -4.32 -25.96
N ASP A 62 -15.36 -4.32 -26.61
CA ASP A 62 -15.08 -3.88 -27.99
C ASP A 62 -13.57 -4.11 -28.28
#